data_AF-A0A830GEJ0-F1
#
_entry.id   AF-A0A830GEJ0-F1
#
_cell.length_a   1.000
_cell.length_b   1.000
_cell.length_c   1.000
_cell.angle_alpha   90.00
_cell.angle_beta   90.00
_cell.angle_gamma   90.00
#
_symmetry.space_group_name_H-M   'P 1'
#
loop_
_entity.id
_entity.type
_entity.pdbx_description
1 polymer ?
#
loop_
_entity_poly.entity_id
_entity_poly.type
_entity_poly.pdbx_seq_one_letter_code
_entity_poly.pdbx_strand_id
1 'polypeptide(L)'
;MSDVSALASPLGVFEPISRLVAASPVFPSVLGAFESTPFPDGVTHYAVGGTLVGLGVAIVYLATAITAGNSTFLETTLSYVSDLPRFNQAKYVASRDWRVVLALSTVAGAGLYTFLLGSAWTTDVGLWRLAIGGFLVGVGTRVGKGCTMGHGVCGLGSGSRVSVVNVAVFVGVATVTALAVAAAGVSP
;
A
#
# COMPACT_ATOMS: atom_id res chain seq x y z
N MET A 1 -5.76 -17.80 29.82
CA MET A 1 -4.50 -17.23 29.32
C MET A 1 -3.64 -18.39 28.89
N SER A 2 -3.89 -18.91 27.69
CA SER A 2 -3.25 -20.10 27.13
C SER A 2 -3.01 -19.84 25.65
N ASP A 3 -1.73 -19.84 25.30
CA ASP A 3 -1.17 -20.18 23.98
C ASP A 3 -1.58 -19.35 22.76
N VAL A 4 -0.99 -18.16 22.65
CA VAL A 4 -0.84 -17.44 21.37
C VAL A 4 0.38 -17.95 20.57
N SER A 5 1.21 -18.80 21.18
CA SER A 5 2.44 -19.38 20.61
C SER A 5 2.20 -20.47 19.55
N ALA A 6 0.98 -21.01 19.43
CA ALA A 6 0.69 -22.14 18.54
C ALA A 6 0.24 -21.76 17.12
N LEU A 7 0.00 -20.48 16.82
CA LEU A 7 -0.46 -20.02 15.49
C LEU A 7 0.65 -19.50 14.55
N ALA A 8 1.92 -19.65 14.94
CA ALA A 8 3.07 -19.14 14.17
C ALA A 8 3.77 -20.20 13.30
N SER A 9 3.07 -21.26 12.89
CA SER A 9 3.57 -22.19 11.88
C SER A 9 2.73 -22.08 10.60
N PRO A 10 3.14 -21.17 9.70
CA PRO A 10 3.33 -21.65 8.34
C PRO A 10 4.64 -21.12 7.73
N LEU A 11 5.38 -22.05 7.11
CA LEU A 11 6.44 -21.87 6.10
C LEU A 11 7.87 -21.58 6.63
N GLY A 12 8.72 -22.63 6.59
CA GLY A 12 10.19 -22.55 6.72
C GLY A 12 10.91 -21.68 5.68
N VAL A 13 10.18 -20.89 4.90
CA VAL A 13 10.71 -19.86 4.00
C VAL A 13 11.09 -18.59 4.78
N PHE A 14 10.45 -18.33 5.93
CA PHE A 14 10.70 -17.14 6.74
C PHE A 14 11.79 -17.32 7.81
N GLU A 15 12.26 -18.54 8.07
CA GLU A 15 13.30 -18.80 9.07
C GLU A 15 14.62 -18.04 8.79
N PRO A 16 15.20 -18.06 7.56
CA PRO A 16 16.43 -17.32 7.27
C PRO A 16 16.25 -15.80 7.37
N ILE A 17 15.09 -15.27 6.96
CA ILE A 17 14.76 -13.84 7.05
C ILE A 17 14.60 -13.42 8.52
N SER A 18 13.90 -14.23 9.33
CA SER A 18 13.70 -13.95 10.75
C SER A 18 15.02 -13.93 11.52
N ARG A 19 15.94 -14.85 11.22
CA ARG A 19 17.29 -14.87 11.80
C ARG A 19 18.13 -13.69 11.33
N LEU A 20 18.04 -13.30 10.04
CA LEU A 20 18.75 -12.15 9.50
C LEU A 20 18.27 -10.83 10.11
N VAL A 21 16.95 -10.65 10.27
CA VAL A 21 16.34 -9.47 10.90
C VAL A 21 16.69 -9.41 12.38
N ALA A 22 16.58 -10.53 13.11
CA ALA A 22 16.92 -10.60 14.53
C ALA A 22 18.41 -10.45 14.83
N ALA A 23 19.29 -10.84 13.89
CA ALA A 23 20.74 -10.66 14.01
C ALA A 23 21.22 -9.27 13.55
N SER A 24 20.39 -8.50 12.84
CA SER A 24 20.77 -7.17 12.38
C SER A 24 20.64 -6.13 13.52
N PRO A 25 21.60 -5.19 13.67
CA PRO A 25 21.48 -4.09 14.62
C PRO A 25 20.35 -3.11 14.26
N VAL A 26 19.77 -3.23 13.06
CA VAL A 26 18.70 -2.37 12.51
C VAL A 26 17.38 -2.60 13.22
N PHE A 27 17.02 -3.84 13.55
CA PHE A 27 15.72 -4.12 14.18
C PHE A 27 15.59 -3.56 15.61
N PRO A 28 16.57 -3.79 16.52
CA PRO A 28 16.53 -3.20 17.86
C PRO A 28 16.57 -1.67 17.85
N SER A 29 17.28 -1.06 16.90
CA SER A 29 17.38 0.39 16.78
C SER A 29 16.08 1.03 16.25
N VAL A 30 15.40 0.40 15.28
CA VAL A 30 14.07 0.85 14.84
C VAL A 30 13.03 0.73 15.96
N LEU A 31 13.07 -0.35 16.73
CA LEU A 31 12.15 -0.54 17.86
C LEU A 31 12.39 0.51 18.96
N GLY A 32 13.66 0.75 19.33
CA GLY A 32 14.02 1.80 20.28
C GLY A 32 13.68 3.21 19.80
N ALA A 33 13.82 3.49 18.50
CA ALA A 33 13.39 4.76 17.89
C ALA A 33 11.86 4.94 17.94
N PHE A 34 11.09 3.88 17.72
CA PHE A 34 9.64 3.93 17.82
C PHE A 34 9.16 4.13 19.28
N GLU A 35 9.82 3.50 20.25
CA GLU A 35 9.49 3.69 21.68
C GLU A 35 9.80 5.10 22.18
N SER A 36 10.91 5.68 21.72
CA SER A 36 11.35 7.02 22.13
C SER A 36 10.63 8.14 21.39
N THR A 37 10.35 7.96 20.09
CA THR A 37 9.70 8.95 19.23
C THR A 37 8.81 8.26 18.19
N PRO A 38 7.60 7.79 18.56
CA PRO A 38 6.70 7.09 17.64
C PRO A 38 6.22 7.96 16.48
N PHE A 39 6.26 9.29 16.65
CA PHE A 39 5.94 10.29 15.64
C PHE A 39 7.12 11.26 15.48
N PRO A 40 8.11 10.92 14.63
CA PRO A 40 9.33 11.72 14.46
C PRO A 40 9.05 13.17 14.06
N ASP A 41 8.05 13.39 13.21
CA ASP A 41 7.65 14.71 12.71
C ASP A 41 6.54 15.37 13.55
N GLY A 42 6.19 14.77 14.70
CA GLY A 42 5.07 15.17 15.54
C GLY A 42 3.69 14.70 15.04
N VAL A 43 2.71 14.67 15.95
CA VAL A 43 1.37 14.10 15.69
C VAL A 43 0.59 14.91 14.65
N THR A 44 0.77 16.24 14.63
CA THR A 44 0.01 17.16 13.77
C THR A 44 0.16 16.82 12.29
N HIS A 45 1.38 16.47 11.84
CA HIS A 45 1.64 16.15 10.44
C HIS A 45 0.81 14.95 9.96
N TYR A 46 0.82 13.87 10.74
CA TYR A 46 0.06 12.65 10.43
C TYR A 46 -1.45 12.86 10.56
N ALA A 47 -1.90 13.62 11.56
CA ALA A 47 -3.32 13.93 11.76
C ALA A 47 -3.91 14.76 10.63
N VAL A 48 -3.20 15.81 10.17
CA VAL A 48 -3.62 16.64 9.04
C VAL A 48 -3.68 15.81 7.76
N GLY A 49 -2.61 15.05 7.46
CA GLY A 49 -2.58 14.18 6.29
C GLY A 49 -3.70 13.14 6.30
N GLY A 50 -3.91 12.47 7.43
CA GLY A 50 -4.99 11.49 7.61
C GLY A 50 -6.38 12.10 7.44
N THR A 51 -6.60 13.30 7.97
CA THR A 51 -7.88 14.02 7.82
C THR A 51 -8.15 14.40 6.37
N LEU A 52 -7.13 14.90 5.64
CA LEU A 52 -7.25 15.26 4.22
C LEU A 52 -7.56 14.03 3.34
N VAL A 53 -6.85 12.91 3.56
CA VAL A 53 -7.11 11.65 2.85
C VAL A 53 -8.51 11.13 3.17
N GLY A 54 -8.89 11.14 4.45
CA GLY A 54 -10.21 10.69 4.91
C GLY A 54 -11.35 11.52 4.31
N LEU A 55 -11.23 12.85 4.32
CA LEU A 55 -12.19 13.77 3.69
C LEU A 55 -12.27 13.53 2.19
N GLY A 56 -11.14 13.37 1.50
CA GLY A 56 -11.12 13.11 0.06
C GLY A 56 -11.88 11.82 -0.31
N VAL A 57 -11.63 10.73 0.41
CA VAL A 57 -12.35 9.46 0.20
C VAL A 57 -13.82 9.58 0.60
N ALA A 58 -14.15 10.30 1.68
CA ALA A 58 -15.52 10.52 2.10
C ALA A 58 -16.33 11.31 1.05
N ILE A 59 -15.77 12.37 0.48
CA ILE A 59 -16.41 13.16 -0.59
C ILE A 59 -16.69 12.28 -1.80
N VAL A 60 -15.69 11.50 -2.23
CA VAL A 60 -15.83 10.54 -3.33
C VAL A 60 -16.98 9.56 -3.05
N TYR A 61 -17.01 8.98 -1.86
CA TYR A 61 -18.05 8.00 -1.49
C TYR A 61 -19.44 8.63 -1.42
N LEU A 62 -19.57 9.82 -0.82
CA LEU A 62 -20.84 10.53 -0.72
C LEU A 62 -21.38 10.98 -2.09
N ALA A 63 -20.50 11.37 -3.01
CA ALA A 63 -20.90 11.84 -4.33
C ALA A 63 -21.26 10.70 -5.29
N THR A 64 -20.62 9.53 -5.17
CA THR A 64 -20.72 8.46 -6.17
C THR A 64 -21.31 7.16 -5.64
N ALA A 65 -21.42 7.00 -4.31
CA ALA A 65 -21.69 5.74 -3.62
C ALA A 65 -20.67 4.62 -3.97
N ILE A 66 -19.49 4.98 -4.49
CA ILE A 66 -18.43 4.04 -4.87
C ILE A 66 -17.26 4.18 -3.90
N THR A 67 -16.74 3.06 -3.42
CA THR A 67 -15.52 3.03 -2.61
C THR A 67 -14.29 3.33 -3.47
N ALA A 68 -13.45 4.27 -3.04
CA ALA A 68 -12.20 4.58 -3.73
C ALA A 68 -11.21 3.40 -3.66
N GLY A 69 -10.73 2.93 -4.82
CA GLY A 69 -9.74 1.86 -4.89
C GLY A 69 -9.34 1.47 -6.32
N ASN A 70 -8.04 1.27 -6.54
CA ASN A 70 -7.43 1.12 -7.87
C ASN A 70 -6.94 -0.31 -8.19
N SER A 71 -7.34 -1.33 -7.43
CA SER A 71 -6.83 -2.71 -7.58
C SER A 71 -7.14 -3.38 -8.93
N THR A 72 -8.12 -2.88 -9.69
CA THR A 72 -8.38 -3.35 -11.07
C THR A 72 -8.09 -2.29 -12.13
N PHE A 73 -7.33 -1.25 -11.78
CA PHE A 73 -7.02 -0.14 -12.69
C PHE A 73 -6.36 -0.65 -13.98
N LEU A 74 -5.41 -1.57 -13.88
CA LEU A 74 -4.71 -2.12 -15.04
C LEU A 74 -5.68 -2.86 -15.98
N GLU A 75 -6.53 -3.75 -15.46
CA GLU A 75 -7.49 -4.49 -16.29
C GLU A 75 -8.52 -3.56 -16.93
N THR A 76 -8.97 -2.54 -16.19
CA THR A 76 -9.93 -1.57 -16.74
C THR A 76 -9.29 -0.64 -17.76
N THR A 77 -8.03 -0.25 -17.59
CA THR A 77 -7.32 0.59 -18.56
C THR A 77 -6.97 -0.19 -19.82
N LEU A 78 -6.55 -1.45 -19.70
CA LEU A 78 -6.31 -2.32 -20.85
C LEU A 78 -7.59 -2.60 -21.66
N SER A 79 -8.78 -2.49 -21.05
CA SER A 79 -10.05 -2.61 -21.78
C SER A 79 -10.32 -1.49 -22.79
N TYR A 80 -9.54 -0.39 -22.80
CA TYR A 80 -9.63 0.62 -23.87
C TYR A 80 -8.86 0.23 -25.13
N VAL A 81 -7.82 -0.61 -24.99
CA VAL A 81 -6.82 -0.85 -26.04
C VAL A 81 -6.80 -2.31 -26.49
N SER A 82 -7.28 -3.25 -25.67
CA SER A 82 -7.25 -4.68 -25.96
C SER A 82 -8.64 -5.24 -26.21
N ASP A 83 -8.80 -6.02 -27.29
CA ASP A 83 -10.03 -6.75 -27.61
C ASP A 83 -10.13 -8.12 -26.91
N LEU A 84 -9.17 -8.49 -26.05
CA LEU A 84 -9.18 -9.78 -25.37
C LEU A 84 -10.44 -9.92 -24.49
N PRO A 85 -11.17 -11.04 -24.56
CA PRO A 85 -12.38 -11.27 -23.74
C PRO A 85 -12.14 -11.16 -22.24
N ARG A 86 -10.89 -11.38 -21.80
CA ARG A 86 -10.48 -11.26 -20.41
C ARG A 86 -10.58 -9.83 -19.88
N PHE A 87 -10.23 -8.83 -20.68
CA PHE A 87 -10.24 -7.41 -20.28
C PHE A 87 -11.57 -6.73 -20.58
N ASN A 88 -12.32 -7.22 -21.56
CA ASN A 88 -13.65 -6.69 -21.94
C ASN A 88 -14.83 -7.31 -21.16
N GLN A 89 -14.60 -7.77 -19.93
CA GLN A 89 -15.71 -8.19 -19.07
C GLN A 89 -16.57 -6.98 -18.72
N ALA A 90 -17.90 -7.14 -18.71
CA ALA A 90 -18.84 -6.05 -18.43
C ALA A 90 -18.50 -5.25 -17.15
N LYS A 91 -18.03 -5.94 -16.11
CA LYS A 91 -17.60 -5.30 -14.84
C LYS A 91 -16.41 -4.32 -15.00
N TYR A 92 -15.49 -4.61 -15.91
CA TYR A 92 -14.31 -3.78 -16.16
C TYR A 92 -14.67 -2.60 -17.04
N VAL A 93 -15.45 -2.83 -18.10
CA VAL A 93 -15.93 -1.78 -18.99
C VAL A 93 -16.84 -0.80 -18.25
N ALA A 94 -17.70 -1.27 -17.34
CA ALA A 94 -18.57 -0.39 -16.56
C ALA A 94 -17.82 0.49 -15.53
N SER A 95 -16.60 0.13 -15.13
CA SER A 95 -15.85 0.86 -14.10
C SER A 95 -14.57 1.55 -14.60
N ARG A 96 -14.25 1.44 -15.89
CA ARG A 96 -13.00 1.97 -16.45
C ARG A 96 -12.87 3.49 -16.38
N ASP A 97 -13.92 4.22 -16.73
CA ASP A 97 -13.87 5.69 -16.77
C ASP A 97 -13.61 6.26 -15.37
N TRP A 98 -14.36 5.80 -14.38
CA TRP A 98 -14.19 6.20 -12.98
C TRP A 98 -12.79 5.88 -12.43
N ARG A 99 -12.25 4.70 -12.74
CA ARG A 99 -10.92 4.29 -12.26
C ARG A 99 -9.80 5.12 -12.90
N VAL A 100 -9.96 5.51 -14.16
CA VAL A 100 -9.04 6.45 -14.81
C VAL A 100 -9.12 7.84 -14.19
N VAL A 101 -10.33 8.35 -13.95
CA VAL A 101 -10.51 9.64 -13.27
C VAL A 101 -9.86 9.61 -11.88
N LEU A 102 -10.09 8.56 -11.10
CA LEU A 102 -9.49 8.41 -9.77
C LEU A 102 -7.96 8.33 -9.82
N ALA A 103 -7.39 7.55 -10.75
CA ALA A 103 -5.95 7.45 -10.90
C ALA A 103 -5.33 8.79 -11.32
N LEU A 104 -5.90 9.44 -12.35
CA LEU A 104 -5.43 10.74 -12.83
C LEU A 104 -5.56 11.83 -11.77
N SER A 105 -6.64 11.84 -10.98
CA SER A 105 -6.80 12.83 -9.91
C SER A 105 -5.76 12.64 -8.80
N THR A 106 -5.37 11.40 -8.47
CA THR A 106 -4.28 11.17 -7.49
C THR A 106 -2.93 11.67 -8.01
N VAL A 107 -2.61 11.41 -9.28
CA VAL A 107 -1.37 11.90 -9.91
C VAL A 107 -1.40 13.43 -10.03
N ALA A 108 -2.52 14.01 -10.46
CA ALA A 108 -2.70 15.45 -10.57
C ALA A 108 -2.63 16.14 -9.21
N GLY A 109 -3.19 15.55 -8.16
CA GLY A 109 -3.11 16.07 -6.80
C GLY A 109 -1.67 16.12 -6.29
N ALA A 110 -0.91 15.04 -6.50
CA ALA A 110 0.52 15.02 -6.18
C ALA A 110 1.31 16.07 -7.01
N GLY A 111 1.05 16.16 -8.31
CA GLY A 111 1.66 17.14 -9.20
C GLY A 111 1.37 18.58 -8.77
N LEU A 112 0.10 18.88 -8.45
CA LEU A 112 -0.32 20.20 -7.98
C LEU A 112 0.34 20.55 -6.63
N TYR A 113 0.41 19.59 -5.70
CA TYR A 113 1.14 19.78 -4.45
C TYR A 113 2.62 20.11 -4.71
N THR A 114 3.29 19.36 -5.58
CA THR A 114 4.69 19.64 -5.94
C THR A 114 4.87 20.98 -6.62
N PHE A 115 3.93 21.39 -7.48
CA PHE A 115 4.00 22.66 -8.19
C PHE A 115 3.80 23.87 -7.25
N LEU A 116 2.89 23.76 -6.27
CA LEU A 116 2.54 24.88 -5.39
C LEU A 116 3.45 24.99 -4.17
N LEU A 117 3.86 23.87 -3.58
CA LEU A 117 4.41 23.82 -2.21
C LEU A 117 5.74 23.07 -2.11
N GLY A 118 6.14 22.31 -3.13
CA GLY A 118 7.22 21.32 -3.01
C GLY A 118 8.39 21.53 -3.95
N SER A 119 9.49 20.84 -3.66
CA SER A 119 10.50 20.49 -4.67
C SER A 119 10.14 19.13 -5.28
N ALA A 120 10.56 18.87 -6.52
CA ALA A 120 10.31 17.60 -7.18
C ALA A 120 11.02 16.47 -6.41
N TRP A 121 10.24 15.57 -5.82
CA TRP A 121 10.77 14.36 -5.19
C TRP A 121 11.23 13.40 -6.28
N THR A 122 12.53 13.17 -6.35
CA THR A 122 13.13 12.18 -7.24
C THR A 122 13.62 11.00 -6.41
N THR A 123 13.74 9.85 -7.05
CA THR A 123 14.25 8.63 -6.42
C THR A 123 15.52 8.20 -7.13
N ASP A 124 16.55 7.89 -6.35
CA ASP A 124 17.80 7.30 -6.85
C ASP A 124 17.65 5.79 -7.13
N VAL A 125 16.47 5.22 -6.84
CA VAL A 125 16.16 3.82 -7.05
C VAL A 125 16.14 3.50 -8.55
N GLY A 126 16.99 2.57 -8.96
CA GLY A 126 17.06 2.09 -10.35
C GLY A 126 15.71 1.58 -10.87
N LEU A 127 15.40 1.94 -12.12
CA LEU A 127 14.10 1.70 -12.76
C LEU A 127 13.66 0.22 -12.75
N TRP A 128 14.61 -0.71 -12.82
CA TRP A 128 14.34 -2.14 -12.75
C TRP A 128 13.78 -2.58 -11.39
N ARG A 129 14.23 -1.98 -10.27
CA ARG A 129 13.72 -2.28 -8.92
C ARG A 129 12.26 -1.81 -8.80
N LEU A 130 11.97 -0.63 -9.35
CA LEU A 130 10.60 -0.10 -9.40
C LEU A 130 9.69 -0.98 -10.27
N ALA A 131 10.18 -1.44 -11.42
CA ALA A 131 9.43 -2.31 -12.32
C ALA A 131 9.09 -3.66 -11.66
N ILE A 132 10.09 -4.32 -11.05
CA ILE A 132 9.88 -5.60 -10.36
C ILE A 132 8.99 -5.40 -9.12
N GLY A 133 9.24 -4.36 -8.32
CA GLY A 133 8.42 -4.03 -7.15
C GLY A 133 6.97 -3.77 -7.52
N GLY A 134 6.73 -2.97 -8.56
CA GLY A 134 5.39 -2.70 -9.09
C GLY A 134 4.69 -3.96 -9.60
N PHE A 135 5.41 -4.85 -10.30
CA PHE A 135 4.86 -6.13 -10.74
C PHE A 135 4.47 -7.03 -9.56
N LEU A 136 5.35 -7.19 -8.57
CA LEU A 136 5.09 -7.98 -7.37
C LEU A 136 3.89 -7.44 -6.58
N VAL A 137 3.81 -6.12 -6.41
CA VAL A 137 2.66 -5.47 -5.78
C VAL A 137 1.39 -5.68 -6.61
N GLY A 138 1.46 -5.56 -7.93
CA GLY A 138 0.33 -5.83 -8.84
C GLY A 138 -0.23 -7.24 -8.65
N VAL A 139 0.63 -8.26 -8.70
CA VAL A 139 0.25 -9.66 -8.44
C VAL A 139 -0.32 -9.81 -7.02
N GLY A 140 0.34 -9.23 -6.03
CA GLY A 140 -0.08 -9.27 -4.63
C GLY A 140 -1.48 -8.71 -4.41
N THR A 141 -1.80 -7.54 -4.98
CA THR A 141 -3.14 -6.94 -4.88
C THR A 141 -4.22 -7.77 -5.56
N ARG A 142 -3.88 -8.50 -6.64
CA ARG A 142 -4.80 -9.42 -7.32
C ARG A 142 -5.13 -10.64 -6.46
N VAL A 143 -4.10 -11.23 -5.84
CA VAL A 143 -4.24 -12.38 -4.92
C VAL A 143 -5.00 -11.96 -3.65
N GLY A 144 -4.66 -10.79 -3.10
CA GLY A 144 -5.31 -10.20 -1.92
C GLY A 144 -6.73 -9.66 -2.19
N LYS A 145 -7.22 -9.72 -3.44
CA LYS A 145 -8.52 -9.20 -3.88
C LYS A 145 -8.74 -7.69 -3.57
N GLY A 146 -7.66 -6.93 -3.43
CA GLY A 146 -7.73 -5.52 -3.10
C GLY A 146 -6.34 -4.90 -2.98
N CYS A 147 -6.32 -3.57 -3.03
CA CYS A 147 -5.12 -2.77 -2.83
C CYS A 147 -5.10 -2.20 -1.40
N THR A 148 -3.94 -1.70 -0.98
CA THR A 148 -3.76 -1.07 0.32
C THR A 148 -4.67 0.15 0.51
N MET A 149 -5.01 0.88 -0.56
CA MET A 149 -5.99 1.97 -0.49
C MET A 149 -7.41 1.45 -0.19
N GLY A 150 -7.84 0.40 -0.87
CA GLY A 150 -9.19 -0.16 -0.71
C GLY A 150 -9.40 -0.85 0.63
N HIS A 151 -8.45 -1.67 1.09
CA HIS A 151 -8.54 -2.31 2.41
C HIS A 151 -8.11 -1.39 3.55
N GLY A 152 -7.06 -0.58 3.35
CA GLY A 152 -6.53 0.33 4.35
C GLY A 152 -7.44 1.53 4.61
N VAL A 153 -7.70 2.35 3.60
CA VAL A 153 -8.47 3.59 3.82
C VAL A 153 -9.97 3.27 3.94
N CYS A 154 -10.58 2.77 2.86
CA CYS A 154 -12.02 2.50 2.82
C CYS A 154 -12.42 1.30 3.72
N GLY A 155 -11.59 0.26 3.73
CA GLY A 155 -11.88 -0.99 4.42
C GLY A 155 -11.75 -0.91 5.94
N LEU A 156 -10.75 -0.18 6.47
CA LEU A 156 -10.68 0.10 7.91
C LEU A 156 -11.76 1.10 8.33
N GLY A 157 -12.01 2.12 7.50
CA GLY A 157 -13.06 3.12 7.76
C GLY A 157 -14.48 2.53 7.86
N SER A 158 -14.75 1.42 7.15
CA SER A 158 -16.02 0.69 7.22
C SER A 158 -16.05 -0.41 8.30
N GLY A 159 -14.99 -0.58 9.10
CA GLY A 159 -14.94 -1.56 10.19
C GLY A 159 -14.82 -3.02 9.74
N SER A 160 -14.33 -3.28 8.52
CA SER A 160 -14.20 -4.65 8.01
C SER A 160 -13.08 -5.42 8.71
N ARG A 161 -13.44 -6.51 9.40
CA ARG A 161 -12.47 -7.42 10.04
C ARG A 161 -11.48 -8.03 9.05
N VAL A 162 -11.94 -8.35 7.85
CA VAL A 162 -11.08 -8.89 6.77
C VAL A 162 -10.06 -7.84 6.34
N SER A 163 -10.48 -6.58 6.24
CA SER A 163 -9.56 -5.49 5.90
C SER A 163 -8.52 -5.25 6.99
N VAL A 164 -8.89 -5.32 8.27
CA VAL A 164 -7.94 -5.24 9.39
C VAL A 164 -6.85 -6.30 9.27
N VAL A 165 -7.24 -7.55 9.06
CA VAL A 165 -6.27 -8.65 8.90
C VAL A 165 -5.40 -8.46 7.66
N ASN A 166 -5.98 -8.12 6.51
CA ASN A 166 -5.23 -7.88 5.28
C ASN A 166 -4.20 -6.76 5.43
N VAL A 167 -4.58 -5.65 6.08
CA VAL A 167 -3.68 -4.51 6.31
C VAL A 167 -2.58 -4.88 7.30
N ALA A 168 -2.90 -5.55 8.39
CA ALA A 168 -1.92 -5.98 9.38
C ALA A 168 -0.86 -6.91 8.76
N VAL A 169 -1.29 -7.89 7.97
CA VAL A 169 -0.37 -8.80 7.25
C VAL A 169 0.46 -8.03 6.22
N PHE A 170 -0.15 -7.15 5.43
CA PHE A 170 0.55 -6.37 4.41
C PHE A 170 1.62 -5.47 5.05
N VAL A 171 1.28 -4.69 6.07
CA VAL A 171 2.22 -3.81 6.77
C VAL A 171 3.30 -4.64 7.45
N GLY A 172 2.96 -5.73 8.13
CA GLY A 172 3.94 -6.60 8.78
C GLY A 172 4.97 -7.19 7.81
N VAL A 173 4.51 -7.76 6.68
CA VAL A 173 5.41 -8.29 5.65
C VAL A 173 6.24 -7.18 4.99
N ALA A 174 5.64 -6.01 4.74
CA ALA A 174 6.35 -4.87 4.17
C ALA A 174 7.47 -4.38 5.12
N THR A 175 7.19 -4.24 6.41
CA THR A 175 8.17 -3.87 7.43
C THR A 175 9.30 -4.88 7.51
N VAL A 176 9.00 -6.18 7.60
CA VAL A 176 10.02 -7.24 7.64
C VAL A 176 10.89 -7.22 6.38
N THR A 177 10.27 -7.06 5.20
CA THR A 177 10.98 -6.99 3.92
C THR A 177 11.88 -5.77 3.86
N ALA A 178 11.39 -4.59 4.25
CA ALA A 178 12.16 -3.35 4.27
C ALA A 178 13.39 -3.47 5.19
N LEU A 179 13.21 -4.05 6.39
CA LEU A 179 14.28 -4.28 7.34
C LEU A 179 15.32 -5.29 6.82
N ALA A 180 14.86 -6.37 6.18
CA ALA A 180 15.77 -7.36 5.59
C ALA A 180 16.61 -6.78 4.45
N VAL A 181 16.00 -5.96 3.60
CA VAL A 181 16.69 -5.27 2.49
C VAL A 181 17.68 -4.23 3.03
N ALA A 182 17.30 -3.48 4.07
CA ALA A 182 18.21 -2.55 4.75
C ALA A 182 19.38 -3.27 5.43
N ALA A 183 19.13 -4.40 6.10
CA ALA A 183 20.17 -5.23 6.71
C ALA A 183 21.12 -5.84 5.67
N ALA A 184 20.65 -6.07 4.44
CA ALA A 184 21.48 -6.48 3.31
C ALA A 184 22.33 -5.33 2.70
N GLY A 185 22.28 -4.13 3.28
CA GLY A 185 23.05 -2.97 2.84
C GLY A 185 22.51 -2.29 1.58
N VAL A 186 21.28 -2.62 1.17
CA VAL A 186 20.66 -2.02 -0.01
C VAL A 186 20.03 -0.69 0.38
N SER A 187 20.67 0.41 0.01
CA SER A 187 20.09 1.75 0.14
C SER A 187 19.13 2.06 -1.03
N PRO A 188 18.15 2.97 -0.81
CA PRO A 188 17.43 3.60 -1.90
C PRO A 188 18.37 4.40 -2.80
#